data_AF-A0A1E7WND1-F1
#
_entry.id   AF-A0A1E7WND1-F1
#
_cell.length_a   1.000
_cell.length_b   1.000
_cell.length_c   1.000
_cell.angle_alpha   90.00
_cell.angle_beta   90.00
_cell.angle_gamma   90.00
#
_symmetry.space_group_name_H-M   'P 1'
#
loop_
_entity.id
_entity.type
_entity.pdbx_description
1 polymer ?
#
loop_
_entity_poly.entity_id
_entity_poly.type
_entity_poly.pdbx_seq_one_letter_code
_entity_poly.pdbx_strand_id
1 'polypeptide(L)'
;MPTFLPPWLWLTGGLLLGLSLCLVLGLLCHDRWCQAMCRRRALLAQLAQLAERERLASDVHDALLQGMQGILLSFQSVGQRFPAGSAERAAIEHLLDQGDAALADGRQRLLALRSATKKTD
;
A
#
# COMPACT_ATOMS: atom_id res chain seq x y z
N MET A 1 10.14 -11.30 76.55
CA MET A 1 9.30 -10.08 76.53
C MET A 1 8.79 -9.90 75.12
N PRO A 2 7.48 -9.97 74.85
CA PRO A 2 6.99 -9.71 73.51
C PRO A 2 7.25 -8.23 73.18
N THR A 3 8.13 -7.97 72.21
CA THR A 3 8.31 -6.64 71.65
C THR A 3 7.08 -6.32 70.83
N PHE A 4 6.09 -5.65 71.45
CA PHE A 4 4.97 -5.07 70.74
C PHE A 4 5.54 -4.05 69.76
N LEU A 5 5.64 -4.43 68.49
CA LEU A 5 6.00 -3.51 67.43
C LEU A 5 4.97 -2.37 67.40
N PRO A 6 5.42 -1.12 67.31
CA PRO A 6 4.51 0.01 67.34
C PRO A 6 3.45 -0.06 66.22
N PRO A 7 2.16 0.17 66.53
CA PRO A 7 1.06 -0.03 65.58
C PRO A 7 1.11 0.90 64.36
N TRP A 8 1.77 2.05 64.46
CA TRP A 8 1.93 2.98 63.34
C TRP A 8 2.84 2.45 62.21
N LEU A 9 3.77 1.54 62.50
CA LEU A 9 4.66 0.94 61.48
C LEU A 9 3.92 0.04 60.49
N TRP A 10 2.87 -0.64 60.95
CA TRP A 10 2.01 -1.46 60.09
C TRP A 10 1.20 -0.59 59.13
N LEU A 11 0.74 0.56 59.60
CA LEU A 11 -0.04 1.53 58.82
C LEU A 11 0.80 2.19 57.73
N THR A 12 2.02 2.62 58.05
CA THR A 12 2.94 3.22 57.07
C THR A 12 3.47 2.18 56.06
N GLY A 13 3.73 0.95 56.51
CA GLY A 13 4.11 -0.16 55.64
C GLY A 13 3.04 -0.49 54.60
N GLY A 14 1.77 -0.57 55.03
CA GLY A 14 0.64 -0.78 54.11
C GLY A 14 0.46 0.36 53.10
N LEU A 15 0.64 1.61 53.54
CA LEU A 15 0.52 2.78 52.67
C LEU A 15 1.62 2.82 51.59
N LEU A 16 2.87 2.54 51.98
CA LEU A 16 4.01 2.48 51.05
C LEU A 16 3.85 1.33 50.04
N LEU A 17 3.37 0.16 50.50
CA LEU A 17 3.11 -0.97 49.62
C LEU A 17 2.00 -0.65 48.61
N GLY A 18 0.90 -0.03 49.08
CA GLY A 18 -0.20 0.41 48.21
C GLY A 18 0.25 1.46 47.20
N LEU A 19 1.06 2.44 47.62
CA LEU A 19 1.59 3.47 46.73
C LEU A 19 2.56 2.89 45.69
N SER A 20 3.43 1.98 46.11
CA SER A 20 4.34 1.25 45.21
C SER A 20 3.54 0.44 44.18
N LEU A 21 2.51 -0.30 44.62
CA LEU A 21 1.66 -1.08 43.73
C LEU A 21 0.90 -0.18 42.74
N CYS A 22 0.35 0.94 43.20
CA CYS A 22 -0.35 1.90 42.36
C CYS A 22 0.59 2.53 41.31
N LEU A 23 1.82 2.87 41.72
CA LEU A 23 2.84 3.39 40.80
C LEU A 23 3.19 2.37 39.73
N VAL A 24 3.43 1.11 40.11
CA VAL A 24 3.75 0.03 39.16
C VAL A 24 2.59 -0.20 38.19
N LEU A 25 1.35 -0.29 38.69
CA LEU A 25 0.17 -0.44 37.84
C LEU A 25 -0.01 0.76 36.89
N GLY A 26 0.21 1.98 37.38
CA GLY A 26 0.16 3.20 36.57
C GLY A 26 1.19 3.20 35.44
N LEU A 27 2.43 2.80 35.73
CA LEU A 27 3.49 2.69 34.73
C LEU A 27 3.20 1.60 33.69
N LEU A 28 2.69 0.44 34.11
CA LEU A 28 2.30 -0.65 33.21
C LEU A 28 1.15 -0.23 32.30
N CYS A 29 0.12 0.42 32.84
CA CYS A 29 -0.96 0.98 32.05
C CYS A 29 -0.42 2.02 31.06
N HIS A 30 0.40 2.97 31.52
CA HIS A 30 0.98 3.99 30.64
C HIS A 30 1.76 3.38 29.47
N ASP A 31 2.64 2.40 29.75
CA ASP A 31 3.40 1.70 28.71
C ASP A 31 2.48 0.94 27.73
N ARG A 32 1.48 0.20 28.22
CA ARG A 32 0.52 -0.50 27.36
C ARG A 32 -0.25 0.47 26.45
N TRP A 33 -0.67 1.61 26.99
CA TRP A 33 -1.40 2.64 26.25
C TRP A 33 -0.51 3.28 25.18
N CYS A 34 0.72 3.65 25.52
CA CYS A 34 1.68 4.21 24.58
C CYS A 34 1.99 3.21 23.45
N GLN A 35 2.20 1.94 23.79
CA GLN A 35 2.43 0.89 22.79
C GLN A 35 1.24 0.66 21.87
N ALA A 36 0.01 0.66 22.40
CA ALA A 36 -1.19 0.56 21.59
C ALA A 36 -1.27 1.72 20.57
N MET A 37 -0.92 2.93 21.00
CA MET A 37 -0.91 4.11 20.12
C MET A 37 0.20 4.05 19.06
N CYS A 38 1.41 3.62 19.43
CA CYS A 38 2.52 3.43 18.50
C CYS A 38 2.20 2.34 17.46
N ARG A 39 1.61 1.21 17.88
CA ARG A 39 1.17 0.15 16.96
C ARG A 39 0.12 0.65 15.96
N ARG A 40 -0.86 1.42 16.44
CA ARG A 40 -1.89 2.03 15.57
C ARG A 40 -1.27 2.98 14.54
N ARG A 41 -0.32 3.83 14.97
CA ARG A 41 0.39 4.73 14.05
C ARG A 41 1.22 3.97 13.02
N ALA A 42 1.91 2.91 13.43
CA ALA A 42 2.69 2.07 12.52
C ALA A 42 1.80 1.39 11.48
N LEU A 43 0.64 0.86 11.89
CA LEU A 43 -0.32 0.23 10.99
C LEU A 43 -0.92 1.25 10.00
N LEU A 44 -1.30 2.43 10.47
CA LEU A 44 -1.80 3.50 9.59
C LEU A 44 -0.73 3.96 8.58
N ALA A 45 0.53 4.07 9.00
CA ALA A 45 1.63 4.40 8.11
C ALA A 45 1.88 3.32 7.05
N GLN A 46 1.80 2.04 7.43
CA GLN A 46 1.91 0.92 6.49
C GLN A 46 0.76 0.93 5.47
N LEU A 47 -0.47 1.15 5.91
CA LEU A 47 -1.63 1.26 5.02
C LEU A 47 -1.47 2.44 4.05
N ALA A 48 -0.97 3.58 4.51
CA ALA A 48 -0.70 4.73 3.64
C ALA A 48 0.37 4.41 2.57
N GLN A 49 1.43 3.69 2.93
CA GLN A 49 2.45 3.25 1.97
C GLN A 49 1.90 2.25 0.95
N LEU A 50 1.02 1.34 1.37
CA LEU A 50 0.36 0.40 0.45
C LEU A 50 -0.54 1.13 -0.54
N ALA A 51 -1.33 2.09 -0.07
CA ALA A 51 -2.16 2.93 -0.93
C ALA A 51 -1.32 3.73 -1.95
N GLU A 52 -0.16 4.23 -1.53
CA GLU A 52 0.76 4.94 -2.43
C GLU A 52 1.39 4.00 -3.47
N ARG A 53 1.74 2.76 -3.09
CA ARG A 53 2.26 1.76 -4.04
C ARG A 53 1.21 1.31 -5.05
N GLU A 54 -0.05 1.17 -4.64
CA GLU A 54 -1.15 0.90 -5.56
C GLU A 54 -1.34 2.03 -6.56
N ARG A 55 -1.25 3.28 -6.10
CA ARG A 55 -1.28 4.46 -6.98
C ARG A 55 -0.13 4.47 -7.97
N LEU A 56 1.10 4.25 -7.50
CA LEU A 56 2.28 4.17 -8.37
C LEU A 56 2.15 3.04 -9.41
N ALA A 57 1.61 1.88 -9.03
CA ALA A 57 1.38 0.78 -9.96
C ALA A 57 0.36 1.15 -11.04
N SER A 58 -0.70 1.89 -10.69
CA SER A 58 -1.66 2.43 -11.66
C SER A 58 -0.99 3.44 -12.59
N ASP A 59 -0.25 4.39 -12.05
CA ASP A 59 0.41 5.45 -12.83
C ASP A 59 1.44 4.89 -13.81
N VAL A 60 2.25 3.91 -13.36
CA VAL A 60 3.21 3.20 -14.22
C VAL A 60 2.49 2.44 -15.34
N HIS A 61 1.34 1.84 -15.04
CA HIS A 61 0.59 1.10 -16.03
C HIS A 61 -0.03 2.02 -17.09
N ASP A 62 -0.61 3.14 -16.67
CA ASP A 62 -1.16 4.13 -17.60
C ASP A 62 -0.05 4.76 -18.46
N ALA A 63 1.12 5.02 -17.86
CA ALA A 63 2.29 5.47 -18.59
C ALA A 63 2.80 4.43 -19.61
N LEU A 64 2.74 3.13 -19.28
CA LEU A 64 3.08 2.04 -20.22
C LEU A 64 2.12 2.01 -21.41
N LEU A 65 0.80 2.06 -21.16
CA LEU A 65 -0.22 2.07 -22.21
C LEU A 65 -0.07 3.30 -23.11
N GLN A 66 0.18 4.47 -22.52
CA GLN A 66 0.43 5.71 -23.26
C GLN A 66 1.72 5.62 -24.11
N GLY A 67 2.79 5.06 -23.55
CA GLY A 67 4.05 4.87 -24.27
C GLY A 67 3.90 3.95 -25.49
N MET A 68 3.16 2.85 -25.34
CA MET A 68 2.85 1.95 -26.46
C MET A 68 2.03 2.64 -27.55
N GLN A 69 1.06 3.49 -27.21
CA GLN A 69 0.31 4.27 -28.20
C GLN A 69 1.22 5.22 -28.99
N GLY A 70 2.19 5.86 -28.34
CA GLY A 70 3.18 6.70 -29.01
C GLY A 70 4.06 5.92 -30.00
N ILE A 71 4.45 4.69 -29.63
CA ILE A 71 5.17 3.77 -30.52
C ILE A 71 4.30 3.38 -31.72
N LEU A 72 3.03 3.08 -31.49
CA LEU A 72 2.08 2.70 -32.55
C LEU A 72 1.88 3.83 -33.57
N LEU A 73 1.70 5.07 -33.09
CA LEU A 73 1.62 6.26 -33.95
C LEU A 73 2.92 6.48 -34.74
N SER A 74 4.07 6.21 -34.12
CA SER A 74 5.36 6.30 -34.80
C SER A 74 5.47 5.28 -35.94
N PHE A 75 5.04 4.04 -35.71
CA PHE A 75 4.99 3.00 -36.74
C PHE A 75 4.01 3.34 -37.87
N GLN A 76 2.82 3.88 -37.56
CA GLN A 76 1.89 4.39 -38.58
C GLN A 76 2.54 5.47 -39.45
N SER A 77 3.25 6.42 -38.83
CA SER A 77 3.95 7.48 -39.58
C SER A 77 5.02 6.92 -40.52
N VAL A 78 5.71 5.85 -40.13
CA VAL A 78 6.70 5.17 -40.97
C VAL A 78 6.02 4.40 -42.11
N GLY A 79 4.90 3.72 -41.83
CA GLY A 79 4.10 3.00 -42.83
C GLY A 79 3.55 3.92 -43.93
N GLN A 80 3.12 5.14 -43.58
CA GLN A 80 2.62 6.13 -44.53
C GLN A 80 3.69 6.65 -45.51
N ARG A 81 4.98 6.44 -45.24
CA ARG A 81 6.08 6.82 -46.15
C ARG A 81 6.21 5.86 -47.34
N PHE A 82 5.55 4.70 -47.29
CA PHE A 82 5.55 3.73 -48.39
C PHE A 82 4.39 3.98 -49.38
N PRO A 83 4.58 3.67 -50.68
CA PRO A 83 3.52 3.76 -51.68
C PRO A 83 2.27 2.98 -51.25
N ALA A 84 1.09 3.54 -51.54
CA ALA A 84 -0.18 2.84 -51.28
C ALA A 84 -0.20 1.49 -52.03
N GLY A 85 -0.49 0.41 -51.32
CA GLY A 85 -0.54 -0.94 -51.87
C GLY A 85 0.80 -1.69 -51.95
N SER A 86 1.89 -1.15 -51.43
CA SER A 86 3.16 -1.89 -51.35
C SER A 86 3.09 -3.02 -50.32
N ALA A 87 3.84 -4.11 -50.55
CA ALA A 87 3.88 -5.24 -49.64
C ALA A 87 4.43 -4.86 -48.25
N GLU A 88 5.36 -3.91 -48.20
CA GLU A 88 5.95 -3.38 -46.97
C GLU A 88 4.92 -2.57 -46.16
N ARG A 89 4.08 -1.78 -46.83
CA ARG A 89 2.99 -1.04 -46.17
C ARG A 89 1.97 -2.00 -45.56
N ALA A 90 1.53 -3.01 -46.32
CA ALA A 90 0.61 -4.02 -45.83
C ALA A 90 1.18 -4.82 -44.64
N ALA A 91 2.48 -5.13 -44.65
CA ALA A 91 3.15 -5.81 -43.54
C ALA A 91 3.19 -4.94 -42.27
N ILE A 92 3.45 -3.64 -42.38
CA ILE A 92 3.44 -2.71 -41.25
C ILE A 92 2.02 -2.53 -40.70
N GLU A 93 1.02 -2.39 -41.57
CA GLU A 93 -0.40 -2.25 -41.18
C GLU A 93 -0.89 -3.49 -40.40
N HIS A 94 -0.53 -4.69 -40.87
CA HIS A 94 -0.85 -5.93 -40.16
C HIS A 94 -0.15 -6.05 -38.79
N LEU A 95 1.09 -5.59 -38.66
CA LEU A 95 1.80 -5.56 -37.37
C LEU A 95 1.20 -4.53 -36.40
N LEU A 96 0.71 -3.40 -36.93
CA LEU A 96 -0.01 -2.39 -36.15
C LEU A 96 -1.32 -2.92 -35.60
N ASP A 97 -2.12 -3.60 -36.43
CA ASP A 97 -3.38 -4.22 -36.01
C ASP A 97 -3.17 -5.27 -34.91
N GLN A 98 -2.10 -6.07 -35.00
CA GLN A 98 -1.71 -7.00 -33.95
C GLN A 98 -1.32 -6.29 -32.65
N GLY A 99 -0.59 -5.18 -32.75
CA GLY A 99 -0.22 -4.35 -31.60
C GLY A 99 -1.43 -3.74 -30.90
N ASP A 100 -2.39 -3.22 -31.67
CA ASP A 100 -3.66 -2.69 -31.16
C ASP A 100 -4.50 -3.77 -30.46
N ALA A 101 -4.61 -4.96 -31.06
CA ALA A 101 -5.33 -6.08 -30.46
C ALA A 101 -4.69 -6.53 -29.13
N ALA A 102 -3.35 -6.61 -29.08
CA ALA A 102 -2.62 -6.97 -27.87
C ALA A 102 -2.77 -5.90 -26.76
N LEU A 103 -2.76 -4.62 -27.13
CA LEU A 103 -3.02 -3.51 -26.21
C LEU A 103 -4.44 -3.55 -25.64
N ALA A 104 -5.43 -3.80 -26.50
CA ALA A 104 -6.82 -3.90 -26.09
C ALA A 104 -7.05 -5.07 -25.10
N ASP A 105 -6.48 -6.24 -25.38
CA ASP A 105 -6.55 -7.40 -24.48
C ASP A 105 -5.83 -7.13 -23.15
N GLY A 106 -4.65 -6.50 -23.20
CA GLY A 106 -3.93 -6.04 -22.01
C GLY A 106 -4.81 -5.16 -21.13
N ARG A 107 -5.38 -4.09 -21.70
CA ARG A 107 -6.26 -3.13 -21.01
C ARG A 107 -7.49 -3.80 -20.39
N GLN A 108 -8.11 -4.73 -21.11
CA GLN A 108 -9.27 -5.50 -20.65
C GLN A 108 -8.91 -6.31 -19.38
N ARG A 109 -7.76 -6.99 -19.37
CA ARG A 109 -7.29 -7.78 -18.23
C ARG A 109 -7.00 -6.91 -17.00
N LEU A 110 -6.49 -5.70 -17.18
CA LEU A 110 -6.28 -4.75 -16.07
C LEU A 110 -7.57 -4.23 -15.48
N LEU A 111 -8.54 -3.89 -16.33
CA LEU A 111 -9.87 -3.48 -15.87
C LEU A 111 -10.52 -4.60 -15.04
N ALA A 112 -10.35 -5.86 -15.46
CA ALA A 112 -10.79 -7.02 -14.71
C ALA A 112 -10.08 -7.13 -13.34
N LEU A 113 -8.75 -6.99 -13.29
CA LEU A 113 -7.99 -6.99 -12.02
C LEU A 113 -8.44 -5.86 -11.07
N ARG A 114 -8.63 -4.64 -11.59
CA ARG A 114 -9.10 -3.50 -10.78
C ARG A 114 -10.51 -3.72 -10.24
N SER A 115 -11.38 -4.35 -11.04
CA SER A 115 -12.75 -4.69 -10.61
C SER A 115 -12.78 -5.77 -9.53
N ALA A 116 -11.83 -6.73 -9.58
CA ALA A 116 -11.68 -7.75 -8.55
C ALA A 116 -11.19 -7.15 -7.23
N THR A 117 -10.17 -6.30 -7.25
CA THR A 117 -9.67 -5.60 -6.05
C THR A 117 -10.78 -4.78 -5.37
N LYS A 118 -11.57 -4.04 -6.15
CA LYS A 118 -12.68 -3.21 -5.62
C LYS A 118 -13.83 -4.01 -5.00
N LYS A 119 -13.97 -5.31 -5.30
CA LYS A 119 -15.04 -6.16 -4.76
C LYS A 119 -14.70 -6.77 -3.39
N THR A 120 -13.43 -6.67 -2.98
CA THR A 120 -12.90 -7.24 -1.74
C THR A 120 -12.81 -6.25 -0.58
N ASP A 121 -13.12 -4.98 -0.82
CA ASP A 121 -13.37 -3.94 0.20
C ASP A 121 -14.88 -3.76 0.42
#